data_AF-A0A9E5R6I8-F1
#
_entry.id   AF-A0A9E5R6I8-F1
#
_cell.length_a   1.000
_cell.length_b   1.000
_cell.length_c   1.000
_cell.angle_alpha   90.00
_cell.angle_beta   90.00
_cell.angle_gamma   90.00
#
_symmetry.space_group_name_H-M   'P 1'
#
loop_
_entity.id
_entity.type
_entity.pdbx_description
1 polymer ?
#
loop_
_entity_poly.entity_id
_entity_poly.type
_entity_poly.pdbx_seq_one_letter_code
_entity_poly.pdbx_strand_id
1 'polypeptide(L)'
;MARSDRRRFLQGLLGFGQAVPLTTPAAHRSRTINPHRPNWTHATWRLTLHGLIQEREVSLAWADVLALAPVEQILTLECIGNPPVGQAIQTACWRGVWLADLLSRVTPLPGADRLRLCAWDGYQTAIPLALAFQPGAMLAYALNDRPLNLEQGSRRAC
;
A
#
# COMPACT_ATOMS: atom_id res chain seq x y z
N MET A 1 27.70 -23.42 -8.09
CA MET A 1 27.59 -22.12 -8.78
C MET A 1 26.44 -22.22 -9.78
N ALA A 2 25.61 -21.17 -9.88
CA ALA A 2 24.31 -21.06 -10.57
C ALA A 2 23.07 -21.62 -9.82
N ARG A 3 22.40 -20.74 -9.07
CA ARG A 3 21.04 -20.92 -8.53
C ARG A 3 20.04 -20.74 -9.69
N SER A 4 19.25 -21.77 -9.99
CA SER A 4 18.22 -21.70 -11.03
C SER A 4 17.04 -20.85 -10.57
N ASP A 5 16.71 -19.90 -11.43
CA ASP A 5 15.60 -18.96 -11.39
C ASP A 5 14.24 -19.66 -11.13
N ARG A 6 13.54 -19.25 -10.06
CA ARG A 6 12.20 -19.74 -9.69
C ARG A 6 11.08 -18.89 -10.31
N ARG A 7 11.30 -18.26 -11.47
CA ARG A 7 10.24 -17.74 -12.33
C ARG A 7 9.56 -18.88 -13.09
N ARG A 8 8.73 -19.66 -12.40
CA ARG A 8 7.73 -20.52 -13.06
C ARG A 8 6.36 -20.16 -12.51
N PHE A 9 5.80 -19.14 -13.16
CA PHE A 9 4.38 -18.86 -13.21
C PHE A 9 3.60 -20.17 -13.43
N LEU A 10 2.58 -20.38 -12.60
CA LEU A 10 1.60 -21.46 -12.71
C LEU A 10 0.86 -21.32 -14.06
N GLN A 11 1.33 -22.03 -15.08
CA GLN A 11 0.53 -22.33 -16.26
C GLN A 11 -0.34 -23.56 -15.95
N GLY A 12 -1.58 -23.30 -15.57
CA GLY A 12 -2.67 -24.27 -15.52
C GLY A 12 -3.80 -23.80 -16.43
N LEU A 13 -4.20 -24.66 -17.35
CA LEU A 13 -5.12 -24.42 -18.47
C LEU A 13 -6.44 -23.74 -18.07
N LEU A 14 -6.76 -22.63 -18.74
CA LEU A 14 -7.98 -22.38 -19.52
C LEU A 14 -7.83 -20.99 -20.16
N GLY A 15 -7.90 -20.92 -21.49
CA GLY A 15 -7.48 -19.77 -22.27
C GLY A 15 -8.38 -18.55 -22.09
N PHE A 16 -7.89 -17.55 -21.35
CA PHE A 16 -8.04 -16.10 -21.54
C PHE A 16 -7.00 -15.37 -20.64
N GLY A 17 -5.75 -15.85 -20.62
CA GLY A 17 -4.69 -15.28 -19.81
C GLY A 17 -3.96 -14.13 -20.51
N GLN A 18 -4.68 -13.07 -20.91
CA GLN A 18 -4.00 -11.83 -21.29
C GLN A 18 -3.34 -11.29 -20.02
N ALA A 19 -2.01 -11.14 -20.02
CA ALA A 19 -1.32 -10.44 -18.94
C ALA A 19 -1.94 -9.05 -18.81
N VAL A 20 -2.41 -8.69 -17.60
CA VAL A 20 -2.94 -7.34 -17.36
C VAL A 20 -1.82 -6.35 -17.66
N PRO A 21 -2.00 -5.43 -18.64
CA PRO A 21 -0.93 -4.52 -19.01
C PRO A 21 -0.66 -3.56 -17.85
N LEU A 22 0.56 -3.60 -17.33
CA LEU A 22 0.99 -2.68 -16.29
C LEU A 22 1.34 -1.33 -16.89
N THR A 23 0.93 -0.25 -16.22
CA THR A 23 1.36 1.11 -16.52
C THR A 23 2.89 1.16 -16.48
N THR A 24 3.47 1.63 -17.58
CA THR A 24 4.92 1.74 -17.69
C THR A 24 5.46 2.79 -16.71
N PRO A 25 6.73 2.69 -16.28
CA PRO A 25 7.31 3.67 -15.37
C PRO A 25 7.22 5.12 -15.85
N ALA A 26 7.36 5.35 -17.15
CA ALA A 26 7.26 6.67 -17.76
C ALA A 26 5.82 7.21 -17.80
N ALA A 27 4.83 6.32 -17.66
CA ALA A 27 3.40 6.63 -17.64
C ALA A 27 2.83 6.72 -16.21
N HIS A 28 3.59 6.35 -15.17
CA HIS A 28 3.19 6.62 -13.79
C HIS A 28 3.07 8.12 -13.57
N ARG A 29 1.97 8.55 -12.95
CA ARG A 29 1.63 9.96 -12.75
C ARG A 29 1.20 10.16 -11.31
N SER A 30 2.12 10.63 -10.47
CA SER A 30 1.80 11.08 -9.11
C SER A 30 1.31 12.52 -9.14
N ARG A 31 0.15 12.81 -8.54
CA ARG A 31 -0.29 14.19 -8.29
C ARG A 31 -0.05 14.56 -6.83
N THR A 32 0.96 15.40 -6.62
CA THR A 32 1.25 15.94 -5.29
C THR A 32 0.25 17.04 -4.91
N ILE A 33 -0.40 16.91 -3.76
CA ILE A 33 -1.21 17.99 -3.16
C ILE A 33 -0.40 18.76 -2.11
N ASN A 34 0.60 18.14 -1.47
CA ASN A 34 1.48 18.79 -0.48
C ASN A 34 2.95 18.82 -0.96
N PRO A 35 3.56 20.00 -1.20
CA PRO A 35 4.92 20.11 -1.75
C PRO A 35 6.04 19.77 -0.77
N HIS A 36 5.77 19.63 0.54
CA HIS A 36 6.80 19.36 1.54
C HIS A 36 7.46 17.98 1.36
N ARG A 37 8.79 17.93 1.40
CA ARG A 37 9.54 16.67 1.35
C ARG A 37 9.65 16.07 2.75
N PRO A 38 9.46 14.76 2.91
CA PRO A 38 9.69 14.11 4.19
C PRO A 38 11.14 14.25 4.64
N ASN A 39 11.31 14.47 5.93
CA ASN A 39 12.62 14.50 6.60
C ASN A 39 12.96 13.19 7.33
N TRP A 40 12.20 12.12 7.08
CA TRP A 40 12.41 10.81 7.68
C TRP A 40 13.23 9.87 6.79
N THR A 41 13.87 8.89 7.44
CA THR A 41 14.58 7.76 6.82
C THR A 41 13.92 6.46 7.28
N HIS A 42 14.25 5.31 6.70
CA HIS A 42 13.75 4.03 7.23
C HIS A 42 14.09 3.81 8.72
N ALA A 43 15.21 4.37 9.20
CA ALA A 43 15.60 4.26 10.60
C ALA A 43 14.71 5.09 11.54
N THR A 44 14.24 6.25 11.09
CA THR A 44 13.41 7.17 11.88
C THR A 44 11.91 7.03 11.61
N TRP A 45 11.52 6.34 10.53
CA TRP A 45 10.13 6.09 10.17
C TRP A 45 9.43 5.22 11.22
N ARG A 46 8.20 5.59 11.56
CA ARG A 46 7.33 4.85 12.47
C ARG A 46 5.90 4.82 11.95
N LEU A 47 5.23 3.69 12.08
CA LEU A 47 3.78 3.56 11.97
C LEU A 47 3.20 3.40 13.36
N THR A 48 2.34 4.34 13.76
CA THR A 48 1.70 4.31 15.07
C THR A 48 0.24 3.89 14.94
N LEU A 49 -0.14 2.88 15.72
CA LEU A 49 -1.51 2.40 15.88
C LEU A 49 -2.01 2.87 17.26
N HIS A 50 -3.06 3.69 17.26
CA HIS A 50 -3.63 4.26 18.48
C HIS A 50 -5.12 4.56 18.29
N GLY A 51 -5.79 4.96 19.37
CA GLY A 51 -7.21 5.35 19.35
C GLY A 51 -8.05 4.43 20.19
N LEU A 52 -9.17 3.95 19.64
CA LEU A 52 -10.13 3.10 20.34
C LEU A 52 -9.70 1.63 20.32
N ILE A 53 -8.55 1.35 20.94
CA ILE A 53 -7.90 0.04 21.05
C ILE A 53 -7.58 -0.26 22.52
N GLN A 54 -7.41 -1.53 22.86
CA GLN A 54 -7.12 -1.98 24.23
C GLN A 54 -5.71 -1.58 24.66
N GLU A 55 -4.75 -1.64 23.73
CA GLU A 55 -3.40 -1.16 23.93
C GLU A 55 -3.39 0.38 23.96
N ARG A 56 -2.54 0.99 24.79
CA ARG A 56 -2.44 2.45 24.82
C ARG A 56 -1.99 3.02 23.47
N GLU A 57 -0.96 2.40 22.90
CA GLU A 57 -0.36 2.74 21.61
C GLU A 57 0.59 1.62 21.20
N VAL A 58 0.63 1.30 19.91
CA VAL A 58 1.63 0.39 19.33
C VAL A 58 2.39 1.15 18.24
N SER A 59 3.72 1.20 18.36
CA SER A 59 4.59 1.82 17.36
C SER A 59 5.44 0.77 16.65
N LEU A 60 5.41 0.79 15.33
CA LEU A 60 6.11 -0.15 14.47
C LEU A 60 7.22 0.57 13.72
N ALA A 61 8.44 0.03 13.77
CA ALA A 61 9.53 0.46 12.93
C ALA A 61 9.40 -0.12 11.51
N TRP A 62 10.14 0.44 10.57
CA TRP A 62 10.18 -0.07 9.20
C TRP A 62 10.59 -1.56 9.12
N ALA A 63 11.51 -1.97 10.00
CA ALA A 63 11.95 -3.37 10.08
C ALA A 63 10.80 -4.32 10.48
N ASP A 64 9.89 -3.88 11.35
CA ASP A 64 8.75 -4.70 11.79
C ASP A 64 7.72 -4.91 10.68
N VAL A 65 7.65 -3.99 9.72
CA VAL A 65 6.84 -4.12 8.50
C VAL A 65 7.51 -5.10 7.54
N LEU A 66 8.82 -4.98 7.33
CA LEU A 66 9.57 -5.88 6.44
C LEU A 66 9.70 -7.31 6.97
N ALA A 67 9.52 -7.52 8.28
CA ALA A 67 9.50 -8.84 8.90
C ALA A 67 8.22 -9.64 8.61
N LEU A 68 7.14 -8.97 8.18
CA LEU A 68 5.89 -9.64 7.77
C LEU A 68 6.05 -10.27 6.38
N ALA A 69 5.22 -11.29 6.11
CA ALA A 69 5.21 -11.95 4.81
C ALA A 69 4.81 -10.95 3.70
N PRO A 70 5.66 -10.72 2.68
CA PRO A 70 5.32 -9.79 1.62
C PRO A 70 4.25 -10.38 0.71
N VAL A 71 3.37 -9.51 0.22
CA VAL A 71 2.34 -9.85 -0.77
C VAL A 71 2.43 -8.96 -1.99
N GLU A 72 1.98 -9.49 -3.12
CA GLU A 72 1.93 -8.81 -4.41
C GLU A 72 0.51 -8.84 -4.97
N GLN A 73 0.02 -7.71 -5.47
CA GLN A 73 -1.30 -7.57 -6.08
C GLN A 73 -1.23 -6.67 -7.31
N ILE A 74 -1.85 -7.10 -8.41
CA ILE A 74 -2.05 -6.24 -9.58
C ILE A 74 -3.34 -5.46 -9.36
N LEU A 75 -3.23 -4.15 -9.12
CA LEU A 75 -4.37 -3.28 -8.84
C LEU A 75 -4.33 -2.04 -9.74
N THR A 76 -5.51 -1.63 -10.17
CA THR A 76 -5.75 -0.35 -10.81
C THR A 76 -6.18 0.68 -9.78
N LEU A 77 -5.44 1.77 -9.66
CA LEU A 77 -5.83 2.94 -8.87
C LEU A 77 -6.26 4.05 -9.83
N GLU A 78 -7.40 4.66 -9.54
CA GLU A 78 -7.92 5.80 -10.27
C GLU A 78 -8.19 6.95 -9.29
N CYS A 79 -7.84 8.15 -9.72
CA CYS A 79 -8.13 9.35 -8.95
C CYS A 79 -9.61 9.67 -8.95
N ILE A 80 -10.18 9.99 -7.79
CA ILE A 80 -11.55 10.51 -7.71
C ILE A 80 -11.78 11.77 -8.56
N GLY A 81 -10.71 12.53 -8.82
CA GLY A 81 -10.74 13.71 -9.69
C GLY A 81 -10.39 13.43 -11.15
N ASN A 82 -10.32 12.16 -11.58
CA ASN A 82 -10.04 11.81 -12.97
C ASN A 82 -11.26 12.19 -13.84
N PRO A 83 -11.12 13.08 -14.84
CA PRO A 83 -12.23 13.36 -15.74
C PRO A 83 -12.53 12.14 -16.63
N PRO A 84 -13.68 12.08 -17.33
CA PRO A 84 -14.09 10.92 -18.15
C PRO A 84 -13.10 10.46 -19.25
N VAL A 85 -12.09 11.27 -19.58
CA VAL A 85 -10.99 10.94 -20.53
C VAL A 85 -9.62 11.26 -19.91
N GLY A 86 -9.55 11.29 -18.59
CA GLY A 86 -8.36 11.63 -17.85
C GLY A 86 -7.37 10.47 -17.74
N GLN A 87 -6.11 10.83 -17.52
CA GLN A 87 -5.00 9.89 -17.42
C GLN A 87 -4.55 9.65 -15.97
N ALA A 88 -5.35 10.07 -14.98
CA ALA A 88 -5.07 9.86 -13.56
C ALA A 88 -5.57 8.47 -13.11
N ILE A 89 -5.17 7.45 -13.87
CA ILE A 89 -5.48 6.04 -13.65
C ILE A 89 -4.22 5.23 -13.97
N GLN A 90 -3.87 4.29 -13.11
CA GLN A 90 -2.69 3.44 -13.30
C GLN A 90 -2.96 2.01 -12.82
N THR A 91 -2.46 1.03 -13.58
CA THR A 91 -2.46 -0.37 -13.19
C THR A 91 -1.04 -0.79 -12.90
N ALA A 92 -0.78 -1.33 -11.71
CA ALA A 92 0.58 -1.69 -11.31
C ALA A 92 0.59 -2.97 -10.48
N CYS A 93 1.75 -3.64 -10.45
CA CYS A 93 2.01 -4.67 -9.47
C CYS A 93 2.49 -4.00 -8.18
N TRP A 94 1.66 -4.02 -7.15
CA TRP A 94 1.92 -3.45 -5.85
C TRP A 94 2.48 -4.51 -4.93
N ARG A 95 3.55 -4.18 -4.21
CA ARG A 95 4.15 -5.06 -3.21
C ARG A 95 4.10 -4.40 -1.83
N GLY A 96 3.70 -5.17 -0.83
CA GLY A 96 3.43 -4.66 0.51
C GLY A 96 3.17 -5.75 1.54
N VAL A 97 2.44 -5.40 2.59
CA VAL A 97 1.91 -6.32 3.63
C VAL A 97 0.42 -6.06 3.80
N TRP A 98 -0.34 -7.05 4.25
CA TRP A 98 -1.76 -6.86 4.52
C TRP A 98 -1.96 -5.91 5.71
N LEU A 99 -2.97 -5.04 5.63
CA LEU A 99 -3.37 -4.22 6.77
C LEU A 99 -3.83 -5.08 7.94
N ALA A 100 -4.48 -6.22 7.67
CA ALA A 100 -4.87 -7.19 8.69
C ALA A 100 -3.69 -7.65 9.57
N ASP A 101 -2.53 -7.93 8.98
CA ASP A 101 -1.34 -8.41 9.71
C ASP A 101 -0.71 -7.32 10.60
N LEU A 102 -0.86 -6.05 10.20
CA LEU A 102 -0.45 -4.92 11.03
C LEU A 102 -1.43 -4.70 12.18
N LEU A 103 -2.73 -4.75 11.87
CA LEU A 103 -3.81 -4.52 12.83
C LEU A 103 -3.98 -5.68 13.82
N SER A 104 -3.53 -6.89 13.52
CA SER A 104 -3.54 -8.01 14.46
C SER A 104 -2.67 -7.80 15.70
N ARG A 105 -1.84 -6.74 15.71
CA ARG A 105 -1.02 -6.33 16.85
C ARG A 105 -1.78 -5.47 17.86
N VAL A 106 -3.02 -5.07 17.54
CA VAL A 106 -3.88 -4.29 18.41
C VAL A 106 -5.26 -4.93 18.51
N THR A 107 -5.95 -4.67 19.62
CA THR A 107 -7.31 -5.17 19.84
C THR A 107 -8.29 -3.99 19.84
N PRO A 108 -9.09 -3.80 18.77
CA PRO A 108 -10.12 -2.75 18.75
C PRO A 108 -11.13 -2.93 19.88
N LEU A 109 -11.47 -1.85 20.58
CA LEU A 109 -12.48 -1.87 21.63
C LEU A 109 -13.92 -1.85 21.04
N PRO A 110 -14.93 -2.26 21.81
CA PRO A 110 -16.32 -2.11 21.42
C PRO A 110 -16.63 -0.66 21.01
N GLY A 111 -17.28 -0.49 19.85
CA GLY A 111 -17.58 0.82 19.27
C GLY A 111 -16.57 1.34 18.24
N ALA A 112 -15.43 0.66 18.04
CA ALA A 112 -14.52 0.97 16.95
C ALA A 112 -15.11 0.55 15.60
N ASP A 113 -15.46 1.51 14.74
CA ASP A 113 -16.14 1.27 13.46
C ASP A 113 -15.34 1.73 12.23
N ARG A 114 -14.37 2.63 12.41
CA ARG A 114 -13.55 3.20 11.33
C ARG A 114 -12.07 3.17 11.64
N LEU A 115 -11.28 2.90 10.60
CA LEU A 115 -9.84 3.09 10.60
C LEU A 115 -9.51 4.45 9.95
N ARG A 116 -8.91 5.35 10.73
CA ARG A 116 -8.34 6.59 10.21
C ARG A 116 -6.89 6.36 9.79
N LEU A 117 -6.58 6.69 8.54
CA LEU A 117 -5.24 6.66 7.98
C LEU A 117 -4.70 8.08 7.97
N CYS A 118 -3.58 8.29 8.67
CA CYS A 118 -2.90 9.58 8.75
C CYS A 118 -1.53 9.47 8.10
N ALA A 119 -1.27 10.30 7.10
CA ALA A 119 0.04 10.41 6.48
C ALA A 119 0.88 11.50 7.16
N TRP A 120 2.19 11.42 6.97
CA TRP A 120 3.16 12.37 7.52
C TRP A 120 2.92 13.82 7.03
N ASP A 121 2.40 13.98 5.81
CA ASP A 121 2.13 15.28 5.19
C ASP A 121 0.83 15.94 5.67
N GLY A 122 0.19 15.35 6.70
CA GLY A 122 -1.07 15.82 7.27
C GLY A 122 -2.31 15.31 6.54
N TYR A 123 -2.17 14.56 5.44
CA TYR A 123 -3.32 13.96 4.78
C TYR A 123 -3.99 12.92 5.70
N GLN A 124 -5.32 12.97 5.75
CA GLN A 124 -6.12 12.00 6.48
C GLN A 124 -7.25 11.47 5.61
N THR A 125 -7.54 10.20 5.76
CA THR A 125 -8.76 9.56 5.25
C THR A 125 -9.25 8.53 6.24
N ALA A 126 -10.48 8.05 6.07
CA ALA A 126 -11.01 6.99 6.90
C ALA A 126 -11.81 6.00 6.07
N ILE A 127 -11.66 4.72 6.41
CA ILE A 127 -12.41 3.61 5.84
C ILE A 127 -13.16 2.88 6.96
N PRO A 128 -14.28 2.20 6.67
CA PRO A 128 -14.86 1.24 7.61
C PRO A 128 -13.79 0.26 8.09
N LEU A 129 -13.70 0.03 9.40
CA LEU A 129 -12.68 -0.82 10.00
C LEU A 129 -12.71 -2.24 9.40
N ALA A 130 -13.90 -2.76 9.13
CA ALA A 130 -14.09 -4.06 8.51
C ALA A 130 -13.39 -4.19 7.13
N LEU A 131 -13.29 -3.10 6.35
CA LEU A 131 -12.59 -3.12 5.05
C LEU A 131 -11.08 -3.28 5.21
N ALA A 132 -10.49 -2.84 6.33
CA ALA A 132 -9.06 -2.99 6.58
C ALA A 132 -8.65 -4.46 6.78
N PHE A 133 -9.61 -5.33 7.11
CA PHE A 133 -9.41 -6.78 7.25
C PHE A 133 -9.80 -7.57 6.00
N GLN A 134 -10.30 -6.92 4.95
CA GLN A 134 -10.65 -7.60 3.70
C GLN A 134 -9.41 -7.86 2.82
N PRO A 135 -9.43 -8.92 1.99
CA PRO A 135 -8.39 -9.12 0.98
C PRO A 135 -8.24 -7.89 0.08
N GLY A 136 -7.00 -7.52 -0.23
CA GLY A 136 -6.69 -6.34 -1.05
C GLY A 136 -6.36 -5.08 -0.25
N ALA A 137 -6.70 -5.02 1.04
CA ALA A 137 -6.30 -3.91 1.92
C ALA A 137 -4.82 -4.08 2.34
N MET A 138 -3.93 -3.26 1.77
CA MET A 138 -2.49 -3.40 1.96
C MET A 138 -1.78 -2.08 2.33
N LEU A 139 -0.70 -2.19 3.11
CA LEU A 139 0.32 -1.16 3.20
C LEU A 139 1.37 -1.45 2.12
N ALA A 140 1.30 -0.74 1.00
CA ALA A 140 2.24 -0.89 -0.11
C ALA A 140 3.53 -0.09 0.14
N TYR A 141 4.67 -0.69 -0.22
CA TYR A 141 5.98 -0.03 -0.16
C TYR A 141 6.79 -0.18 -1.45
N ALA A 142 6.28 -0.92 -2.44
CA ALA A 142 6.90 -1.06 -3.75
C ALA A 142 5.85 -1.18 -4.86
N LEU A 143 6.25 -0.75 -6.06
CA LEU A 143 5.44 -0.73 -7.27
C LEU A 143 6.29 -1.14 -8.48
N ASN A 144 5.81 -2.10 -9.27
CA ASN A 144 6.48 -2.68 -10.44
C ASN A 144 7.95 -3.08 -10.15
N ASP A 145 8.17 -3.83 -9.07
CA ASP A 145 9.47 -4.32 -8.58
C ASP A 145 10.45 -3.25 -8.07
N ARG A 146 9.95 -2.04 -7.76
CA ARG A 146 10.78 -0.92 -7.29
C ARG A 146 10.22 -0.36 -5.99
N PRO A 147 11.06 0.11 -5.06
CA PRO A 147 10.59 0.91 -3.94
C PRO A 147 9.77 2.09 -4.43
N LEU A 148 8.70 2.44 -3.70
CA LEU A 148 7.97 3.68 -3.98
C LEU A 148 8.92 4.86 -3.86
N ASN A 149 8.92 5.74 -4.85
CA ASN A 149 9.63 7.01 -4.73
C ASN A 149 8.87 7.94 -3.75
N LEU A 150 9.47 9.07 -3.39
CA LEU A 150 8.83 10.02 -2.47
C LEU A 150 7.44 10.47 -2.95
N GLU A 151 7.26 10.70 -4.24
CA GLU A 151 5.96 11.13 -4.78
C GLU A 151 4.89 10.04 -4.72
N GLN A 152 5.28 8.77 -4.78
CA GLN A 152 4.38 7.63 -4.73
C GLN A 152 4.09 7.15 -3.30
N GLY A 153 5.05 7.32 -2.38
CA GLY A 153 4.96 6.83 -1.00
C GLY A 153 4.55 7.88 0.04
N SER A 154 4.70 9.18 -0.24
CA SER A 154 4.40 10.25 0.73
C SER A 154 3.22 11.14 0.33
N ARG A 155 2.65 10.94 -0.87
CA ARG A 155 1.67 11.85 -1.47
C ARG A 155 0.64 11.00 -2.19
N ARG A 156 -0.62 11.45 -2.23
CA ARG A 156 -1.74 10.76 -2.91
C ARG A 156 -1.29 10.16 -4.24
N ALA A 157 -1.01 8.85 -4.24
CA ALA A 157 -0.92 8.08 -5.46
C ALA A 157 -2.36 7.75 -5.84
N CYS A 158 -2.96 8.67 -6.60
CA CYS A 158 -3.64 8.20 -7.79
C CYS A 158 -2.51 7.70 -8.70
#